data_AF-A0AA97JY96-F1
#
_entry.id   AF-A0AA97JY96-F1
#
_cell.length_a   1.000
_cell.length_b   1.000
_cell.length_c   1.000
_cell.angle_alpha   90.00
_cell.angle_beta   90.00
_cell.angle_gamma   90.00
#
_symmetry.space_group_name_H-M   'P 1'
#
loop_
_entity.id
_entity.type
_entity.pdbx_description
1 polymer ?
#
loop_
_entity_poly.entity_id
_entity_poly.type
_entity_poly.pdbx_seq_one_letter_code
_entity_poly.pdbx_strand_id
1 'polypeptide(L)'
;MSHATPLAKPSSPNNPRVFLDVDVGGERVGRIVLELFADIVPKTAENFRALCTGEKGTGPTTGKPLHFKGCPFHRIIKKFMIQGGDFSNQNGTGGESIYGEKFEDENFHYKHDQPGLLSMANAGQNTNGSQFFITTVPTPHLDGKHVVFGQVIKGTGVVKLLEDVDVKGEEPVQLCIIAECGELKEGDDWRTSPVDGSGDTHPDFPEDSDVDFKEINQIVSVAEDIKNIGNTFFKSQNWAMALKKYSKSLRYIEASLIGAGKEDTAKLNAAALTCYLNIAACKLKLGEWQDAIDNCAKVLALDPTNTKALYRRAQALEATRDYDQALANLQQAQSIAPQDKAIQMEVQKIKQKIKNQKEKEKAAYAKMFA
;
A
#
# COMPACT_ATOMS: atom_id res chain seq x y z
N MET A 1 -7.64 -10.56 34.92
CA MET A 1 -6.74 -9.39 34.72
C MET A 1 -6.29 -9.40 33.27
N SER A 2 -6.23 -8.25 32.62
CA SER A 2 -5.74 -8.13 31.24
C SER A 2 -4.22 -8.07 31.20
N HIS A 3 -3.58 -8.75 30.26
CA HIS A 3 -2.15 -8.85 30.00
C HIS A 3 -1.76 -8.04 28.76
N ALA A 4 -0.51 -7.57 28.73
CA ALA A 4 0.06 -6.97 27.53
C ALA A 4 0.11 -8.02 26.41
N THR A 5 -0.03 -7.58 25.16
CA THR A 5 0.06 -8.51 24.02
C THR A 5 1.50 -8.95 23.75
N PRO A 6 1.69 -10.12 23.12
CA PRO A 6 3.03 -10.57 22.74
C PRO A 6 3.70 -9.62 21.75
N LEU A 7 4.98 -9.31 21.98
CA LEU A 7 5.81 -8.60 21.01
C LEU A 7 6.47 -9.55 20.00
N ALA A 8 6.63 -10.82 20.39
CA ALA A 8 7.18 -11.86 19.52
C ALA A 8 6.16 -12.24 18.43
N LYS A 9 6.67 -12.50 17.21
CA LYS A 9 5.88 -12.82 16.02
C LYS A 9 6.47 -14.08 15.37
N PRO A 10 5.85 -15.26 15.52
CA PRO A 10 4.66 -15.55 16.33
C PRO A 10 4.95 -15.56 17.85
N SER A 11 3.90 -15.50 18.68
CA SER A 11 3.99 -15.63 20.14
C SER A 11 4.12 -17.09 20.58
N SER A 12 3.50 -18.02 19.86
CA SER A 12 3.66 -19.46 20.05
C SER A 12 3.86 -20.16 18.71
N PRO A 13 4.85 -21.06 18.57
CA PRO A 13 5.08 -21.77 17.31
C PRO A 13 3.92 -22.72 16.95
N ASN A 14 3.12 -23.14 17.93
CA ASN A 14 1.99 -24.05 17.73
C ASN A 14 0.69 -23.33 17.35
N ASN A 15 0.67 -21.99 17.39
CA ASN A 15 -0.52 -21.24 17.04
C ASN A 15 -0.79 -21.31 15.53
N PRO A 16 -2.06 -21.45 15.12
CA PRO A 16 -2.43 -21.42 13.71
C PRO A 16 -2.01 -20.12 13.04
N ARG A 17 -1.56 -20.23 11.79
CA ARG A 17 -1.24 -19.10 10.92
C ARG A 17 -2.21 -19.10 9.76
N VAL A 18 -2.84 -17.97 9.49
CA VAL A 18 -3.76 -17.79 8.37
C VAL A 18 -3.34 -16.61 7.52
N PHE A 19 -3.76 -16.58 6.27
CA PHE A 19 -3.45 -15.49 5.36
C PHE A 19 -4.71 -14.90 4.73
N LEU A 20 -4.63 -13.61 4.40
CA LEU A 20 -5.60 -12.86 3.61
C LEU A 20 -4.82 -12.19 2.46
N ASP A 21 -5.07 -12.62 1.23
CA ASP A 21 -4.61 -11.91 0.02
C ASP A 21 -5.61 -10.80 -0.30
N VAL A 22 -5.13 -9.56 -0.37
CA VAL A 22 -5.97 -8.38 -0.44
C VAL A 22 -5.89 -7.76 -1.83
N ASP A 23 -7.05 -7.44 -2.40
CA ASP A 23 -7.17 -6.60 -3.59
C ASP A 23 -7.82 -5.25 -3.22
N VAL A 24 -7.34 -4.17 -3.83
CA VAL A 24 -7.93 -2.83 -3.75
C VAL A 24 -8.22 -2.34 -5.17
N GLY A 25 -9.47 -1.97 -5.45
CA GLY A 25 -9.87 -1.50 -6.78
C GLY A 25 -9.67 -2.56 -7.89
N GLY A 26 -9.67 -3.85 -7.54
CA GLY A 26 -9.44 -4.95 -8.47
C GLY A 26 -7.97 -5.30 -8.72
N GLU A 27 -7.04 -4.68 -7.98
CA GLU A 27 -5.61 -5.00 -8.06
C GLU A 27 -5.09 -5.60 -6.76
N ARG A 28 -4.30 -6.68 -6.86
CA ARG A 28 -3.57 -7.28 -5.73
C ARG A 28 -2.62 -6.26 -5.12
N VAL A 29 -2.80 -5.98 -3.82
CA VAL A 29 -1.93 -5.08 -3.04
C VAL A 29 -0.97 -5.82 -2.11
N GLY A 30 -1.27 -7.07 -1.78
CA GLY A 30 -0.35 -7.94 -1.04
C GLY A 30 -1.08 -8.95 -0.16
N ARG A 31 -0.31 -9.60 0.70
CA ARG A 31 -0.77 -10.63 1.65
C ARG A 31 -0.61 -10.15 3.08
N ILE A 32 -1.63 -10.34 3.91
CA ILE A 32 -1.57 -10.23 5.37
C ILE A 32 -1.48 -11.65 5.93
N VAL A 33 -0.51 -11.91 6.80
CA VAL A 33 -0.43 -13.17 7.55
C VAL A 33 -0.67 -12.89 9.03
N LEU A 34 -1.58 -13.65 9.61
CA LEU A 34 -2.07 -13.50 10.97
C LEU A 34 -1.71 -14.75 11.78
N GLU A 35 -1.18 -14.55 12.97
CA GLU A 35 -1.19 -15.56 14.03
C GLU A 35 -2.53 -15.50 14.75
N LEU A 36 -3.10 -16.66 15.07
CA LEU A 36 -4.28 -16.79 15.92
C LEU A 36 -3.89 -17.36 17.28
N PHE A 37 -4.26 -16.69 18.37
CA PHE A 37 -3.90 -17.05 19.75
C PHE A 37 -4.72 -18.24 20.27
N ALA A 38 -4.63 -19.39 19.60
CA ALA A 38 -5.39 -20.60 19.95
C ALA A 38 -5.02 -21.18 21.32
N ASP A 39 -3.83 -20.86 21.82
CA ASP A 39 -3.39 -21.16 23.19
C ASP A 39 -4.13 -20.37 24.28
N ILE A 40 -4.72 -19.22 23.94
CA ILE A 40 -5.42 -18.32 24.87
C ILE A 40 -6.93 -18.25 24.63
N VAL A 41 -7.35 -18.22 23.36
CA VAL A 41 -8.75 -18.11 22.92
C VAL A 41 -9.04 -19.15 21.82
N PRO A 42 -8.99 -20.46 22.15
CA PRO A 42 -9.13 -21.54 21.17
C PRO A 42 -10.44 -21.49 20.38
N LYS A 43 -11.58 -21.12 20.98
CA LYS A 43 -12.85 -21.06 20.26
C LYS A 43 -12.88 -19.92 19.26
N THR A 44 -12.38 -18.75 19.65
CA THR A 44 -12.32 -17.55 18.81
C THR A 44 -11.33 -17.75 17.65
N ALA A 45 -10.17 -18.34 17.95
CA ALA A 45 -9.16 -18.71 16.95
C ALA A 45 -9.70 -19.74 15.95
N GLU A 46 -10.33 -20.83 16.41
CA GLU A 46 -10.90 -21.85 15.52
C GLU A 46 -12.02 -21.30 14.62
N ASN A 47 -12.85 -20.38 15.14
CA ASN A 47 -13.86 -19.70 14.33
C ASN A 47 -13.22 -18.96 13.16
N PHE A 48 -12.21 -18.13 13.43
CA PHE A 48 -11.55 -17.36 12.39
C PHE A 48 -10.77 -18.25 11.41
N ARG A 49 -10.06 -19.26 11.91
CA ARG A 49 -9.32 -20.23 11.07
C ARG A 49 -10.24 -20.93 10.09
N ALA A 50 -11.37 -21.46 10.57
CA ALA A 50 -12.34 -22.15 9.75
C ALA A 50 -13.02 -21.22 8.72
N LEU A 51 -13.26 -19.96 9.08
CA LEU A 51 -13.75 -18.95 8.15
C LEU A 51 -12.68 -18.53 7.11
N CYS A 52 -11.39 -18.67 7.39
CA CYS A 52 -10.34 -18.52 6.37
C CYS A 52 -10.28 -19.70 5.40
N THR A 53 -10.56 -20.94 5.85
CA THR A 53 -10.50 -22.14 4.99
C THR A 53 -11.81 -22.44 4.27
N GLY A 54 -12.95 -21.97 4.78
CA GLY A 54 -14.26 -22.29 4.25
C GLY A 54 -14.74 -23.72 4.55
N GLU A 55 -14.03 -24.46 5.41
CA GLU A 55 -14.23 -25.90 5.57
C GLU A 55 -15.57 -26.30 6.22
N LYS A 56 -16.26 -25.36 6.88
CA LYS A 56 -17.53 -25.62 7.57
C LYS A 56 -18.76 -25.50 6.65
N GLY A 57 -18.57 -25.27 5.36
CA GLY A 57 -19.64 -25.29 4.37
C GLY A 57 -20.53 -24.04 4.41
N THR A 58 -21.85 -24.24 4.40
CA THR A 58 -22.84 -23.15 4.32
C THR A 58 -23.38 -22.81 5.71
N GLY A 59 -23.41 -21.52 6.02
CA GLY A 59 -23.92 -21.00 7.27
C GLY A 59 -25.45 -21.16 7.35
N PRO A 60 -26.00 -21.70 8.45
CA PRO A 60 -27.42 -22.00 8.56
C PRO A 60 -28.30 -20.76 8.66
N THR A 61 -27.78 -19.63 9.16
CA THR A 61 -28.60 -18.41 9.36
C THR A 61 -28.57 -17.47 8.17
N THR A 62 -27.43 -17.39 7.47
CA THR A 62 -27.24 -16.52 6.31
C THR A 62 -27.49 -17.23 4.98
N GLY A 63 -27.41 -18.57 4.95
CA GLY A 63 -27.48 -19.37 3.72
C GLY A 63 -26.28 -19.17 2.78
N LYS A 64 -25.19 -18.57 3.27
CA LYS A 64 -23.98 -18.26 2.50
C LYS A 64 -22.79 -19.09 2.98
N PRO A 65 -21.74 -19.29 2.16
CA PRO A 65 -20.54 -20.00 2.59
C PRO A 65 -19.92 -19.35 3.83
N LEU A 66 -19.57 -20.16 4.84
CA LEU A 66 -18.79 -19.75 6.02
C LEU A 66 -17.32 -19.52 5.62
N HIS A 67 -17.08 -18.49 4.80
CA HIS A 67 -15.79 -18.26 4.16
C HIS A 67 -15.52 -16.77 3.92
N PHE A 68 -14.32 -16.30 4.23
CA PHE A 68 -13.91 -14.91 4.02
C PHE A 68 -13.51 -14.58 2.58
N LYS A 69 -13.29 -15.58 1.71
CA LYS A 69 -12.97 -15.33 0.32
C LYS A 69 -14.08 -14.52 -0.36
N GLY A 70 -13.72 -13.37 -0.91
CA GLY A 70 -14.63 -12.39 -1.51
C GLY A 70 -15.29 -11.43 -0.51
N CYS A 71 -14.93 -11.47 0.77
CA CYS A 71 -15.48 -10.58 1.78
C CYS A 71 -14.75 -9.23 1.78
N PRO A 72 -15.47 -8.08 1.78
CA PRO A 72 -14.84 -6.78 1.80
C PRO A 72 -14.46 -6.30 3.21
N PHE A 73 -13.47 -5.41 3.24
CA PHE A 73 -13.27 -4.47 4.34
C PHE A 73 -14.28 -3.33 4.16
N HIS A 74 -15.41 -3.44 4.84
CA HIS A 74 -16.55 -2.53 4.64
C HIS A 74 -16.45 -1.25 5.48
N ARG A 75 -15.54 -1.21 6.46
CA ARG A 75 -15.38 -0.07 7.37
C ARG A 75 -13.91 0.15 7.70
N ILE A 76 -13.38 1.31 7.34
CA ILE A 76 -11.97 1.70 7.55
C ILE A 76 -11.93 3.08 8.22
N ILE A 77 -11.19 3.17 9.32
CA ILE A 77 -11.00 4.42 10.04
C ILE A 77 -9.51 4.64 10.27
N LYS A 78 -8.98 5.65 9.59
CA LYS A 78 -7.58 6.05 9.68
C LYS A 78 -7.19 6.39 11.11
N LYS A 79 -6.03 5.88 11.53
CA LYS A 79 -5.48 5.94 12.90
C LYS A 79 -6.38 5.29 13.94
N PHE A 80 -7.06 4.22 13.56
CA PHE A 80 -7.86 3.41 14.45
C PHE A 80 -7.82 1.93 14.09
N MET A 81 -8.53 1.52 13.03
CA MET A 81 -8.67 0.11 12.63
C MET A 81 -9.23 -0.06 11.22
N ILE A 82 -9.05 -1.25 10.66
CA ILE A 82 -9.71 -1.75 9.44
C ILE A 82 -10.63 -2.93 9.81
N GLN A 83 -11.90 -2.90 9.39
CA GLN A 83 -12.92 -3.88 9.76
C GLN A 83 -13.49 -4.61 8.54
N GLY A 84 -13.64 -5.92 8.68
CA GLY A 84 -14.16 -6.82 7.66
C GLY A 84 -14.94 -8.00 8.26
N GLY A 85 -15.16 -9.04 7.46
CA GLY A 85 -15.72 -10.30 7.94
C GLY A 85 -17.25 -10.43 7.86
N ASP A 86 -17.97 -9.42 7.36
CA ASP A 86 -19.38 -9.57 6.97
C ASP A 86 -19.47 -10.18 5.57
N PHE A 87 -19.28 -11.49 5.48
CA PHE A 87 -19.34 -12.21 4.20
C PHE A 87 -20.75 -12.26 3.60
N SER A 88 -21.77 -11.87 4.38
CA SER A 88 -23.16 -12.00 3.99
C SER A 88 -23.74 -10.70 3.42
N ASN A 89 -23.80 -9.62 4.20
CA ASN A 89 -24.39 -8.36 3.76
C ASN A 89 -23.33 -7.35 3.31
N GLN A 90 -22.05 -7.64 3.58
CA GLN A 90 -20.90 -6.85 3.13
C GLN A 90 -20.92 -5.38 3.60
N ASN A 91 -21.64 -5.08 4.68
CA ASN A 91 -21.86 -3.71 5.15
C ASN A 91 -21.88 -3.59 6.69
N GLY A 92 -21.53 -4.67 7.40
CA GLY A 92 -21.45 -4.71 8.85
C GLY A 92 -22.74 -5.15 9.55
N THR A 93 -23.83 -5.42 8.81
CA THR A 93 -25.12 -5.84 9.38
C THR A 93 -25.29 -7.36 9.44
N GLY A 94 -24.39 -8.12 8.83
CA GLY A 94 -24.49 -9.58 8.75
C GLY A 94 -23.28 -10.35 9.30
N GLY A 95 -23.14 -11.57 8.79
CA GLY A 95 -22.14 -12.54 9.20
C GLY A 95 -22.65 -13.45 10.32
N GLU A 96 -22.11 -14.66 10.38
CA GLU A 96 -22.38 -15.64 11.44
C GLU A 96 -21.10 -16.42 11.76
N SER A 97 -21.02 -16.98 12.97
CA SER A 97 -19.89 -17.80 13.38
C SER A 97 -20.06 -19.26 12.92
N ILE A 98 -19.00 -20.05 13.03
CA ILE A 98 -19.08 -21.50 12.82
C ILE A 98 -19.89 -22.24 13.90
N TYR A 99 -20.24 -21.55 14.99
CA TYR A 99 -21.00 -22.09 16.12
C TYR A 99 -22.49 -21.68 16.10
N GLY A 100 -22.92 -20.96 15.07
CA GLY A 100 -24.26 -20.35 14.96
C GLY A 100 -24.18 -18.83 14.74
N GLU A 101 -25.31 -18.14 14.81
CA GLU A 101 -25.39 -16.69 14.54
C GLU A 101 -24.38 -15.89 15.37
N LYS A 102 -24.30 -16.18 16.67
CA LYS A 102 -23.46 -15.51 17.66
C LYS A 102 -22.81 -16.49 18.63
N PHE A 103 -21.66 -16.11 19.19
CA PHE A 103 -21.02 -16.80 20.31
C PHE A 103 -20.47 -15.83 21.36
N GLU A 104 -20.20 -16.38 22.54
CA GLU A 104 -19.79 -15.65 23.76
C GLU A 104 -18.40 -14.99 23.62
N ASP A 105 -18.15 -13.97 24.44
CA ASP A 105 -16.81 -13.42 24.65
C ASP A 105 -15.97 -14.44 25.43
N GLU A 106 -15.03 -15.10 24.75
CA GLU A 106 -14.28 -16.21 25.36
C GLU A 106 -13.43 -15.78 26.56
N ASN A 107 -12.66 -14.69 26.40
CA ASN A 107 -12.05 -13.94 27.49
C ASN A 107 -11.51 -12.60 26.98
N PHE A 108 -11.11 -11.72 27.91
CA PHE A 108 -10.42 -10.46 27.62
C PHE A 108 -8.97 -10.51 28.14
N HIS A 109 -8.26 -11.61 27.85
CA HIS A 109 -6.91 -11.83 28.36
C HIS A 109 -5.95 -10.76 27.87
N TYR A 110 -5.95 -10.43 26.58
CA TYR A 110 -5.04 -9.44 26.01
C TYR A 110 -5.64 -8.04 25.88
N LYS A 111 -4.77 -7.04 26.00
CA LYS A 111 -5.08 -5.62 25.77
C LYS A 111 -4.98 -5.25 24.29
N HIS A 112 -5.58 -4.12 23.92
CA HIS A 112 -5.39 -3.49 22.61
C HIS A 112 -4.26 -2.45 22.69
N ASP A 113 -3.04 -2.89 22.98
CA ASP A 113 -1.90 -2.04 23.35
C ASP A 113 -0.90 -1.76 22.21
N GLN A 114 -1.10 -2.35 21.02
CA GLN A 114 -0.24 -2.13 19.85
C GLN A 114 -1.03 -2.19 18.52
N PRO A 115 -0.48 -1.64 17.42
CA PRO A 115 -1.01 -1.85 16.08
C PRO A 115 -0.84 -3.31 15.61
N GLY A 116 -1.68 -3.74 14.69
CA GLY A 116 -1.65 -5.07 14.09
C GLY A 116 -2.31 -6.15 14.94
N LEU A 117 -3.10 -5.80 15.95
CA LEU A 117 -3.87 -6.78 16.72
C LEU A 117 -5.17 -7.12 16.00
N LEU A 118 -5.49 -8.41 15.96
CA LEU A 118 -6.71 -8.96 15.40
C LEU A 118 -7.73 -9.17 16.54
N SER A 119 -8.92 -8.58 16.40
CA SER A 119 -9.93 -8.56 17.46
C SER A 119 -11.36 -8.66 16.90
N MET A 120 -12.27 -9.25 17.69
CA MET A 120 -13.64 -9.49 17.27
C MET A 120 -14.47 -8.21 17.25
N ALA A 121 -15.18 -7.95 16.15
CA ALA A 121 -16.25 -6.97 16.15
C ALA A 121 -17.53 -7.58 16.75
N ASN A 122 -18.25 -6.79 17.55
CA ASN A 122 -19.50 -7.21 18.19
C ASN A 122 -20.47 -6.03 18.33
N ALA A 123 -21.74 -6.33 18.64
CA ALA A 123 -22.80 -5.37 18.90
C ALA A 123 -23.15 -5.30 20.41
N GLY A 124 -22.17 -5.55 21.27
CA GLY A 124 -22.34 -5.74 22.70
C GLY A 124 -21.87 -7.11 23.18
N GLN A 125 -21.94 -7.33 24.49
CA GLN A 125 -21.44 -8.54 25.15
C GLN A 125 -22.01 -9.82 24.51
N ASN A 126 -21.16 -10.81 24.30
CA ASN A 126 -21.51 -12.14 23.77
C ASN A 126 -22.19 -12.12 22.38
N THR A 127 -21.83 -11.17 21.52
CA THR A 127 -22.38 -11.07 20.15
C THR A 127 -21.31 -11.22 19.07
N ASN A 128 -20.29 -12.05 19.33
CA ASN A 128 -19.25 -12.36 18.36
C ASN A 128 -19.84 -13.19 17.21
N GLY A 129 -19.54 -12.83 15.96
CA GLY A 129 -19.96 -13.55 14.76
C GLY A 129 -18.75 -13.90 13.88
N SER A 130 -18.74 -13.40 12.64
CA SER A 130 -17.58 -13.50 11.73
C SER A 130 -16.81 -12.19 11.56
N GLN A 131 -17.39 -11.07 11.96
CA GLN A 131 -16.76 -9.76 11.78
C GLN A 131 -15.57 -9.57 12.71
N PHE A 132 -14.54 -8.92 12.19
CA PHE A 132 -13.28 -8.67 12.88
C PHE A 132 -12.73 -7.31 12.49
N PHE A 133 -11.79 -6.81 13.29
CA PHE A 133 -10.97 -5.67 12.91
C PHE A 133 -9.50 -5.93 13.20
N ILE A 134 -8.64 -5.24 12.44
CA ILE A 134 -7.20 -5.16 12.68
C ILE A 134 -6.87 -3.74 13.12
N THR A 135 -6.25 -3.59 14.29
CA THR A 135 -5.87 -2.28 14.81
C THR A 135 -4.73 -1.67 14.00
N THR A 136 -4.71 -0.35 13.84
CA THR A 136 -3.60 0.38 13.21
C THR A 136 -2.84 1.28 14.18
N VAL A 137 -3.37 1.39 15.41
CA VAL A 137 -2.78 2.06 16.57
C VAL A 137 -3.21 1.31 17.86
N PRO A 138 -2.63 1.59 19.03
CA PRO A 138 -3.18 1.14 20.31
C PRO A 138 -4.61 1.66 20.54
N THR A 139 -5.53 0.79 20.96
CA THR A 139 -6.96 1.10 21.15
C THR A 139 -7.50 0.65 22.52
N PRO A 140 -6.90 1.09 23.65
CA PRO A 140 -7.21 0.57 25.00
C PRO A 140 -8.65 0.84 25.46
N HIS A 141 -9.39 1.74 24.80
CA HIS A 141 -10.82 1.98 25.07
C HIS A 141 -11.72 0.79 24.65
N LEU A 142 -11.16 -0.17 23.91
CA LEU A 142 -11.78 -1.44 23.50
C LEU A 142 -11.46 -2.60 24.47
N ASP A 143 -10.55 -2.40 25.43
CA ASP A 143 -10.20 -3.41 26.44
C ASP A 143 -11.46 -3.82 27.24
N GLY A 144 -11.63 -5.14 27.43
CA GLY A 144 -12.79 -5.70 28.13
C GLY A 144 -14.11 -5.67 27.36
N LYS A 145 -14.08 -5.24 26.09
CA LYS A 145 -15.27 -5.16 25.21
C LYS A 145 -15.15 -6.02 23.96
N HIS A 146 -13.93 -6.16 23.44
CA HIS A 146 -13.64 -6.94 22.23
C HIS A 146 -12.57 -7.98 22.53
N VAL A 147 -12.78 -9.22 22.07
CA VAL A 147 -11.85 -10.32 22.27
C VAL A 147 -10.68 -10.15 21.30
N VAL A 148 -9.48 -9.86 21.83
CA VAL A 148 -8.23 -9.91 21.06
C VAL A 148 -7.84 -11.37 20.89
N PHE A 149 -7.66 -11.81 19.63
CA PHE A 149 -7.46 -13.23 19.32
C PHE A 149 -6.36 -13.51 18.30
N GLY A 150 -5.60 -12.50 17.90
CA GLY A 150 -4.45 -12.72 17.03
C GLY A 150 -3.64 -11.45 16.80
N GLN A 151 -2.63 -11.57 15.93
CA GLN A 151 -1.81 -10.45 15.50
C GLN A 151 -1.27 -10.63 14.08
N VAL A 152 -0.97 -9.53 13.41
CA VAL A 152 -0.28 -9.49 12.12
C VAL A 152 1.20 -9.83 12.31
N ILE A 153 1.62 -10.91 11.67
CA ILE A 153 3.01 -11.40 11.68
C ILE A 153 3.76 -11.13 10.37
N LYS A 154 3.05 -11.00 9.24
CA LYS A 154 3.56 -10.47 7.97
C LYS A 154 2.49 -9.60 7.29
N GLY A 155 2.87 -8.64 6.46
CA GLY A 155 1.94 -7.80 5.71
C GLY A 155 1.44 -6.57 6.47
N THR A 156 2.23 -6.06 7.43
CA THR A 156 1.87 -4.82 8.16
C THR A 156 1.74 -3.63 7.20
N GLY A 157 2.55 -3.60 6.14
CA GLY A 157 2.43 -2.59 5.09
C GLY A 157 1.13 -2.66 4.29
N VAL A 158 0.55 -3.85 4.10
CA VAL A 158 -0.77 -4.02 3.46
C VAL A 158 -1.87 -3.46 4.37
N VAL A 159 -1.79 -3.68 5.68
CA VAL A 159 -2.71 -3.11 6.67
C VAL A 159 -2.66 -1.58 6.65
N LYS A 160 -1.46 -0.99 6.61
CA LYS A 160 -1.28 0.47 6.48
C LYS A 160 -1.81 1.00 5.15
N LEU A 161 -1.59 0.27 4.06
CA LEU A 161 -2.14 0.64 2.75
C LEU A 161 -3.67 0.66 2.78
N LEU A 162 -4.30 -0.35 3.37
CA LEU A 162 -5.76 -0.37 3.57
C LEU A 162 -6.23 0.79 4.45
N GLU A 163 -5.51 1.12 5.52
CA GLU A 163 -5.83 2.26 6.39
C GLU A 163 -5.79 3.61 5.66
N ASP A 164 -4.92 3.74 4.66
CA ASP A 164 -4.67 4.97 3.92
C ASP A 164 -5.58 5.16 2.68
N VAL A 165 -6.48 4.22 2.37
CA VAL A 165 -7.41 4.38 1.23
C VAL A 165 -8.39 5.52 1.45
N ASP A 166 -8.87 6.10 0.35
CA ASP A 166 -9.94 7.09 0.40
C ASP A 166 -11.25 6.45 0.89
N VAL A 167 -11.93 7.14 1.81
CA VAL A 167 -13.20 6.70 2.40
C VAL A 167 -14.28 7.76 2.24
N LYS A 168 -15.53 7.33 2.10
CA LYS A 168 -16.74 8.16 2.21
C LYS A 168 -17.38 7.88 3.57
N GLY A 169 -17.14 8.76 4.54
CA GLY A 169 -17.45 8.46 5.93
C GLY A 169 -16.46 7.44 6.46
N GLU A 170 -16.89 6.19 6.60
CA GLU A 170 -16.03 5.06 7.01
C GLU A 170 -15.96 3.97 5.93
N GLU A 171 -16.71 4.10 4.83
CA GLU A 171 -16.76 3.12 3.73
C GLU A 171 -15.67 3.42 2.71
N PRO A 172 -14.80 2.46 2.34
CA PRO A 172 -13.81 2.66 1.28
C PRO A 172 -14.44 3.05 -0.07
N VAL A 173 -13.86 4.05 -0.74
CA VAL A 173 -14.29 4.49 -2.08
C VAL A 173 -13.98 3.41 -3.12
N GLN A 174 -12.82 2.78 -3.00
CA GLN A 174 -12.44 1.63 -3.80
C GLN A 174 -12.78 0.33 -3.05
N LEU A 175 -13.26 -0.67 -3.79
CA LEU A 175 -13.55 -1.98 -3.19
C LEU A 175 -12.25 -2.60 -2.66
N CYS A 176 -12.20 -2.81 -1.35
CA CYS A 176 -11.12 -3.47 -0.63
C CYS A 176 -11.60 -4.86 -0.22
N ILE A 177 -11.02 -5.93 -0.77
CA ILE A 177 -11.57 -7.29 -0.66
C ILE A 177 -10.50 -8.31 -0.27
N ILE A 178 -10.89 -9.29 0.53
CA ILE A 178 -10.12 -10.51 0.76
C ILE A 178 -10.29 -11.40 -0.47
N ALA A 179 -9.39 -11.28 -1.44
CA ALA A 179 -9.48 -11.97 -2.72
C ALA A 179 -9.24 -13.49 -2.58
N GLU A 180 -8.28 -13.87 -1.73
CA GLU A 180 -8.02 -15.26 -1.34
C GLU A 180 -7.71 -15.32 0.16
N CYS A 181 -8.01 -16.44 0.81
CA CYS A 181 -7.64 -16.67 2.20
C CYS A 181 -7.45 -18.16 2.47
N GLY A 182 -6.79 -18.48 3.58
CA GLY A 182 -6.57 -19.86 3.98
C GLY A 182 -5.66 -19.97 5.20
N GLU A 183 -5.28 -21.21 5.50
CA GLU A 183 -4.37 -21.55 6.60
C GLU A 183 -2.99 -21.93 6.03
N LEU A 184 -1.93 -21.47 6.69
CA LEU A 184 -0.54 -21.88 6.41
C LEU A 184 -0.14 -22.98 7.37
N LYS A 185 0.27 -24.14 6.83
CA LYS A 185 0.80 -25.26 7.61
C LYS A 185 2.26 -25.04 7.96
N GLU A 186 2.76 -25.83 8.89
CA GLU A 186 4.19 -25.83 9.21
C GLU A 186 5.01 -26.22 7.96
N GLY A 187 6.05 -25.45 7.65
CA GLY A 187 6.85 -25.62 6.44
C GLY A 187 6.30 -24.94 5.19
N ASP A 188 5.07 -24.42 5.19
CA ASP A 188 4.56 -23.63 4.06
C ASP A 188 5.33 -22.31 3.92
N ASP A 189 5.60 -21.94 2.66
CA ASP A 189 6.12 -20.62 2.32
C ASP A 189 5.11 -19.52 2.69
N TRP A 190 5.60 -18.43 3.28
CA TRP A 190 4.81 -17.25 3.60
C TRP A 190 4.16 -16.63 2.36
N ARG A 191 4.81 -16.76 1.19
CA ARG A 191 4.40 -16.16 -0.09
C ARG A 191 4.11 -14.66 0.04
N THR A 192 5.00 -13.94 0.72
CA THR A 192 4.93 -12.48 0.88
C THR A 192 5.44 -11.71 -0.35
N SER A 193 6.10 -12.41 -1.26
CA SER A 193 6.56 -11.89 -2.55
C SER A 193 5.41 -11.89 -3.58
N PRO A 194 5.41 -10.94 -4.53
CA PRO A 194 4.30 -10.76 -5.45
C PRO A 194 4.16 -11.94 -6.41
N VAL A 195 2.94 -12.45 -6.56
CA VAL A 195 2.60 -13.53 -7.51
C VAL A 195 2.08 -12.92 -8.82
N ASP A 196 2.90 -12.07 -9.44
CA ASP A 196 2.56 -11.31 -10.66
C ASP A 196 3.26 -11.84 -11.93
N GLY A 197 3.96 -12.97 -11.81
CA GLY A 197 4.70 -13.59 -12.91
C GLY A 197 6.02 -12.88 -13.26
N SER A 198 6.43 -11.85 -12.51
CA SER A 198 7.65 -11.10 -12.82
C SER A 198 8.95 -11.78 -12.38
N GLY A 199 8.87 -12.88 -11.63
CA GLY A 199 10.02 -13.52 -10.99
C GLY A 199 10.62 -12.73 -9.82
N ASP A 200 9.88 -11.74 -9.29
CA ASP A 200 10.30 -10.95 -8.13
C ASP A 200 10.16 -11.78 -6.85
N THR A 201 11.28 -12.05 -6.20
CA THR A 201 11.36 -12.89 -5.00
C THR A 201 11.33 -12.10 -3.70
N HIS A 202 11.32 -10.77 -3.76
CA HIS A 202 11.33 -9.92 -2.57
C HIS A 202 9.89 -9.64 -2.09
N PRO A 203 9.65 -9.54 -0.78
CA PRO A 203 8.35 -9.11 -0.26
C PRO A 203 7.93 -7.73 -0.77
N ASP A 204 6.61 -7.47 -0.91
CA ASP A 204 6.14 -6.16 -1.39
C ASP A 204 6.44 -5.00 -0.43
N PHE A 205 6.56 -5.32 0.86
CA PHE A 205 6.89 -4.42 1.94
C PHE A 205 8.22 -4.84 2.59
N PRO A 206 9.20 -3.92 2.72
CA PRO A 206 10.54 -4.27 3.16
C PRO A 206 10.58 -4.90 4.56
N GLU A 207 9.72 -4.48 5.48
CA GLU A 207 9.66 -5.02 6.85
C GLU A 207 9.35 -6.52 6.93
N ASP A 208 8.80 -7.11 5.85
CA ASP A 208 8.52 -8.54 5.78
C ASP A 208 9.71 -9.36 5.24
N SER A 209 10.77 -8.69 4.79
CA SER A 209 12.00 -9.26 4.24
C SER A 209 12.99 -9.67 5.33
N ASP A 210 13.77 -10.72 5.08
CA ASP A 210 14.84 -11.17 5.97
C ASP A 210 16.15 -10.37 5.80
N VAL A 211 16.09 -9.20 5.14
CA VAL A 211 17.26 -8.36 4.87
C VAL A 211 17.54 -7.49 6.08
N ASP A 212 18.82 -7.38 6.46
CA ASP A 212 19.23 -6.39 7.47
C ASP A 212 19.29 -5.01 6.81
N PHE A 213 18.41 -4.10 7.23
CA PHE A 213 18.35 -2.73 6.70
C PHE A 213 19.59 -1.88 7.02
N LYS A 214 20.50 -2.37 7.86
CA LYS A 214 21.83 -1.79 8.10
C LYS A 214 22.86 -2.21 7.04
N GLU A 215 22.61 -3.31 6.31
CA GLU A 215 23.48 -3.80 5.23
C GLU A 215 23.13 -3.09 3.91
N ILE A 216 23.59 -1.84 3.79
CA ILE A 216 23.21 -0.92 2.72
C ILE A 216 23.53 -1.47 1.32
N ASN A 217 24.63 -2.19 1.16
CA ASN A 217 24.98 -2.81 -0.11
C ASN A 217 23.96 -3.90 -0.53
N GLN A 218 23.45 -4.67 0.44
CA GLN A 218 22.41 -5.66 0.19
C GLN A 218 21.10 -4.98 -0.22
N ILE A 219 20.73 -3.90 0.45
CA ILE A 219 19.52 -3.11 0.14
C ILE A 219 19.60 -2.50 -1.25
N VAL A 220 20.74 -1.91 -1.61
CA VAL A 220 20.97 -1.38 -2.95
C VAL A 220 20.89 -2.49 -4.00
N SER A 221 21.42 -3.69 -3.72
CA SER A 221 21.30 -4.85 -4.62
C SER A 221 19.84 -5.26 -4.82
N VAL A 222 19.08 -5.42 -3.74
CA VAL A 222 17.64 -5.76 -3.79
C VAL A 222 16.86 -4.70 -4.57
N ALA A 223 17.13 -3.41 -4.28
CA ALA A 223 16.50 -2.32 -5.00
C ALA A 223 16.83 -2.33 -6.50
N GLU A 224 18.08 -2.66 -6.87
CA GLU A 224 18.53 -2.79 -8.25
C GLU A 224 17.83 -3.95 -8.97
N ASP A 225 17.71 -5.11 -8.31
CA ASP A 225 17.00 -6.29 -8.84
C ASP A 225 15.54 -5.95 -9.15
N ILE A 226 14.83 -5.36 -8.19
CA ILE A 226 13.42 -4.93 -8.36
C ILE A 226 13.32 -3.86 -9.47
N LYS A 227 14.24 -2.89 -9.49
CA LYS A 227 14.27 -1.83 -10.52
C LYS A 227 14.49 -2.42 -11.91
N ASN A 228 15.31 -3.45 -12.04
CA ASN A 228 15.57 -4.13 -13.31
C ASN A 228 14.34 -4.87 -13.84
N ILE A 229 13.54 -5.46 -12.95
CA ILE A 229 12.22 -6.00 -13.31
C ILE A 229 11.30 -4.86 -13.81
N GLY A 230 11.29 -3.71 -13.11
CA GLY A 230 10.59 -2.50 -13.55
C GLY A 230 11.02 -2.05 -14.95
N ASN A 231 12.33 -2.09 -15.25
CA ASN A 231 12.87 -1.76 -16.57
C ASN A 231 12.35 -2.71 -17.66
N THR A 232 12.18 -4.00 -17.37
CA THR A 232 11.60 -4.98 -18.31
C THR A 232 10.15 -4.63 -18.64
N PHE A 233 9.34 -4.27 -17.64
CA PHE A 233 7.96 -3.81 -17.86
C PHE A 233 7.91 -2.49 -18.62
N PHE A 234 8.80 -1.54 -18.30
CA PHE A 234 8.88 -0.26 -18.99
C PHE A 234 9.21 -0.44 -20.48
N LYS A 235 10.17 -1.30 -20.82
CA LYS A 235 10.51 -1.64 -22.22
C LYS A 235 9.34 -2.27 -22.96
N SER A 236 8.52 -3.05 -22.26
CA SER A 236 7.31 -3.68 -22.78
C SER A 236 6.09 -2.75 -22.78
N GLN A 237 6.28 -1.47 -22.47
CA GLN A 237 5.22 -0.46 -22.38
C GLN A 237 4.14 -0.75 -21.33
N ASN A 238 4.41 -1.65 -20.38
CA ASN A 238 3.53 -1.89 -19.24
C ASN A 238 3.90 -0.92 -18.11
N TRP A 239 3.46 0.33 -18.27
CA TRP A 239 3.81 1.44 -17.37
C TRP A 239 3.30 1.24 -15.95
N ALA A 240 2.13 0.62 -15.79
CA ALA A 240 1.53 0.34 -14.48
C ALA A 240 2.39 -0.65 -13.68
N MET A 241 2.82 -1.76 -14.30
CA MET A 241 3.70 -2.73 -13.63
C MET A 241 5.11 -2.15 -13.41
N ALA A 242 5.63 -1.38 -14.37
CA ALA A 242 6.90 -0.69 -14.20
C ALA A 242 6.86 0.24 -12.98
N LEU A 243 5.80 1.05 -12.87
CA LEU A 243 5.56 1.93 -11.74
C LEU A 243 5.50 1.15 -10.41
N LYS A 244 4.74 0.04 -10.35
CA LYS A 244 4.68 -0.81 -9.14
C LYS A 244 6.07 -1.26 -8.68
N LYS A 245 6.90 -1.73 -9.61
CA LYS A 245 8.27 -2.19 -9.28
C LYS A 245 9.19 -1.04 -8.89
N TYR A 246 9.16 0.11 -9.58
CA TYR A 246 9.97 1.26 -9.18
C TYR A 246 9.57 1.82 -7.81
N SER A 247 8.27 1.88 -7.51
CA SER A 247 7.77 2.26 -6.19
C SER A 247 8.19 1.27 -5.11
N LYS A 248 8.18 -0.04 -5.41
CA LYS A 248 8.67 -1.07 -4.48
C LYS A 248 10.18 -0.95 -4.22
N SER A 249 10.98 -0.80 -5.27
CA SER A 249 12.43 -0.57 -5.17
C SER A 249 12.72 0.65 -4.28
N LEU A 250 11.96 1.74 -4.47
CA LEU A 250 12.05 2.93 -3.64
C LEU A 250 11.69 2.67 -2.17
N ARG A 251 10.64 1.88 -1.87
CA ARG A 251 10.29 1.53 -0.48
C ARG A 251 11.45 0.85 0.26
N TYR A 252 12.17 -0.07 -0.40
CA TYR A 252 13.34 -0.72 0.18
C TYR A 252 14.46 0.28 0.50
N ILE A 253 14.70 1.23 -0.41
CA ILE A 253 15.72 2.28 -0.22
C ILE A 253 15.32 3.19 0.96
N GLU A 254 14.07 3.62 1.00
CA GLU A 254 13.54 4.53 2.03
C GLU A 254 13.55 3.89 3.43
N ALA A 255 13.30 2.58 3.53
CA ALA A 255 13.39 1.84 4.79
C ALA A 255 14.80 1.88 5.40
N SER A 256 15.86 1.86 4.58
CA SER A 256 17.26 1.96 5.04
C SER A 256 17.77 3.39 5.22
N LEU A 257 17.09 4.41 4.66
CA LEU A 257 17.49 5.81 4.88
C LEU A 257 17.34 6.22 6.36
N ILE A 258 16.42 5.58 7.08
CA ILE A 258 16.17 5.85 8.50
C ILE A 258 17.37 5.35 9.32
N GLY A 259 18.20 6.27 9.79
CA GLY A 259 19.37 5.96 10.62
C GLY A 259 20.65 5.66 9.85
N ALA A 260 20.67 5.84 8.52
CA ALA A 260 21.87 5.70 7.70
C ALA A 260 22.94 6.76 8.03
N GLY A 261 24.22 6.36 7.97
CA GLY A 261 25.35 7.29 8.03
C GLY A 261 25.44 8.18 6.79
N LYS A 262 26.32 9.20 6.81
CA LYS A 262 26.44 10.16 5.69
C LYS A 262 26.81 9.49 4.36
N GLU A 263 27.76 8.56 4.37
CA GLU A 263 28.21 7.87 3.14
C GLU A 263 27.11 6.97 2.58
N ASP A 264 26.45 6.22 3.45
CA ASP A 264 25.35 5.33 3.10
C ASP A 264 24.13 6.09 2.58
N THR A 265 23.82 7.22 3.20
CA THR A 265 22.78 8.15 2.75
C THR A 265 23.05 8.60 1.31
N ALA A 266 24.30 8.89 0.94
CA ALA A 266 24.65 9.25 -0.42
C ALA A 266 24.43 8.10 -1.42
N LYS A 267 24.80 6.86 -1.05
CA LYS A 267 24.57 5.66 -1.87
C LYS A 267 23.07 5.40 -2.08
N LEU A 268 22.28 5.43 -1.00
CA LEU A 268 20.83 5.25 -1.04
C LEU A 268 20.16 6.35 -1.86
N ASN A 269 20.54 7.62 -1.69
CA ASN A 269 19.99 8.73 -2.47
C ASN A 269 20.30 8.61 -3.96
N ALA A 270 21.48 8.12 -4.34
CA ALA A 270 21.81 7.86 -5.73
C ALA A 270 20.88 6.78 -6.34
N ALA A 271 20.60 5.70 -5.59
CA ALA A 271 19.64 4.68 -6.01
C ALA A 271 18.20 5.24 -6.09
N ALA A 272 17.76 5.99 -5.08
CA ALA A 272 16.43 6.60 -5.01
C ALA A 272 16.18 7.56 -6.18
N LEU A 273 17.18 8.37 -6.52
CA LEU A 273 17.12 9.31 -7.64
C LEU A 273 16.75 8.61 -8.95
N THR A 274 17.35 7.44 -9.24
CA THR A 274 17.03 6.69 -10.45
C THR A 274 15.58 6.15 -10.43
N CYS A 275 15.09 5.75 -9.26
CA CYS A 275 13.71 5.31 -9.08
C CYS A 275 12.72 6.45 -9.27
N TYR A 276 12.92 7.61 -8.63
CA TYR A 276 12.07 8.78 -8.81
C TYR A 276 12.02 9.25 -10.28
N LEU A 277 13.17 9.23 -10.97
CA LEU A 277 13.21 9.53 -12.40
C LEU A 277 12.35 8.55 -13.21
N ASN A 278 12.47 7.25 -12.97
CA ASN A 278 11.72 6.23 -13.70
C ASN A 278 10.22 6.26 -13.36
N ILE A 279 9.85 6.52 -12.11
CA ILE A 279 8.48 6.77 -11.67
C ILE A 279 7.90 7.96 -12.43
N ALA A 280 8.60 9.11 -12.46
CA ALA A 280 8.14 10.28 -13.20
C ALA A 280 7.93 9.98 -14.69
N ALA A 281 8.81 9.17 -15.30
CA ALA A 281 8.63 8.73 -16.69
C ALA A 281 7.38 7.88 -16.88
N CYS A 282 7.06 6.97 -15.96
CA CYS A 282 5.83 6.18 -15.99
C CYS A 282 4.59 7.07 -15.82
N LYS A 283 4.61 7.98 -14.84
CA LYS A 283 3.50 8.89 -14.56
C LYS A 283 3.19 9.82 -15.74
N LEU A 284 4.22 10.31 -16.46
CA LEU A 284 4.04 11.01 -17.73
C LEU A 284 3.33 10.16 -18.80
N LYS A 285 3.62 8.85 -18.87
CA LYS A 285 2.96 7.93 -19.82
C LYS A 285 1.52 7.60 -19.43
N LEU A 286 1.22 7.62 -18.13
CA LEU A 286 -0.11 7.37 -17.57
C LEU A 286 -1.00 8.62 -17.51
N GLY A 287 -0.45 9.81 -17.80
CA GLY A 287 -1.19 11.07 -17.73
C GLY A 287 -1.34 11.63 -16.31
N GLU A 288 -0.55 11.13 -15.36
CA GLU A 288 -0.55 11.53 -13.96
C GLU A 288 0.42 12.70 -13.76
N TRP A 289 0.04 13.87 -14.26
CA TRP A 289 0.94 15.02 -14.41
C TRP A 289 1.48 15.56 -13.09
N GLN A 290 0.62 15.69 -12.06
CA GLN A 290 1.03 16.21 -10.76
C GLN A 290 2.05 15.28 -10.08
N ASP A 291 1.80 13.98 -10.07
CA ASP A 291 2.73 12.99 -9.54
C ASP A 291 4.06 12.99 -10.28
N ALA A 292 4.06 13.19 -11.60
CA ALA A 292 5.29 13.34 -12.37
C ALA A 292 6.09 14.58 -11.96
N ILE A 293 5.41 15.71 -11.71
CA ILE A 293 6.02 16.95 -11.21
C ILE A 293 6.66 16.71 -9.84
N ASP A 294 5.93 16.08 -8.92
CA ASP A 294 6.37 15.86 -7.55
C ASP A 294 7.57 14.91 -7.48
N ASN A 295 7.57 13.84 -8.28
CA ASN A 295 8.73 12.94 -8.39
C ASN A 295 9.94 13.63 -9.02
N CYS A 296 9.74 14.48 -10.03
CA CYS A 296 10.85 15.27 -10.59
C CYS A 296 11.38 16.29 -9.56
N ALA A 297 10.52 16.87 -8.72
CA ALA A 297 10.95 17.76 -7.64
C ALA A 297 11.82 17.02 -6.62
N LYS A 298 11.48 15.77 -6.26
CA LYS A 298 12.32 14.92 -5.40
C LYS A 298 13.69 14.66 -6.02
N VAL A 299 13.76 14.40 -7.33
CA VAL A 299 15.05 14.28 -8.05
C VAL A 299 15.86 15.57 -7.97
N LEU A 300 15.23 16.72 -8.22
CA LEU A 300 15.91 18.02 -8.23
C LEU A 300 16.34 18.50 -6.84
N ALA A 301 15.69 18.01 -5.78
CA ALA A 301 16.14 18.23 -4.41
C ALA A 301 17.46 17.47 -4.11
N LEU A 302 17.67 16.32 -4.76
CA LEU A 302 18.90 15.52 -4.63
C LEU A 302 20.00 15.95 -5.61
N ASP A 303 19.61 16.28 -6.85
CA ASP A 303 20.48 16.73 -7.93
C ASP A 303 19.80 17.88 -8.71
N PRO A 304 20.03 19.15 -8.30
CA PRO A 304 19.46 20.32 -8.97
C PRO A 304 19.90 20.50 -10.43
N THR A 305 20.93 19.76 -10.86
CA THR A 305 21.48 19.83 -12.21
C THR A 305 20.93 18.73 -13.13
N ASN A 306 19.98 17.93 -12.64
CA ASN A 306 19.45 16.81 -13.40
C ASN A 306 18.58 17.25 -14.59
N THR A 307 19.18 17.30 -15.77
CA THR A 307 18.49 17.76 -17.00
C THR A 307 17.30 16.87 -17.38
N LYS A 308 17.34 15.57 -17.10
CA LYS A 308 16.22 14.65 -17.34
C LYS A 308 15.01 14.99 -16.47
N ALA A 309 15.22 15.30 -15.19
CA ALA A 309 14.15 15.70 -14.30
C ALA A 309 13.55 17.05 -14.69
N LEU A 310 14.39 18.06 -14.99
CA LEU A 310 13.93 19.37 -15.48
C LEU A 310 13.07 19.23 -16.74
N TYR A 311 13.55 18.44 -17.70
CA TYR A 311 12.84 18.20 -18.96
C TYR A 311 11.50 17.48 -18.75
N ARG A 312 11.48 16.39 -17.96
CA ARG A 312 10.26 15.64 -17.64
C ARG A 312 9.24 16.48 -16.86
N ARG A 313 9.71 17.26 -15.89
CA ARG A 313 8.86 18.19 -15.14
C ARG A 313 8.23 19.24 -16.06
N ALA A 314 9.00 19.78 -17.01
CA ALA A 314 8.47 20.71 -18.00
C ALA A 314 7.41 20.07 -18.90
N GLN A 315 7.55 18.80 -19.30
CA GLN A 315 6.53 18.08 -20.06
C GLN A 315 5.21 17.95 -19.28
N ALA A 316 5.28 17.63 -17.98
CA ALA A 316 4.09 17.56 -17.13
C ALA A 316 3.44 18.95 -16.93
N LEU A 317 4.24 19.99 -16.69
CA LEU A 317 3.76 21.38 -16.57
C LEU A 317 3.13 21.89 -17.87
N GLU A 318 3.70 21.51 -19.02
CA GLU A 318 3.09 21.80 -20.33
C GLU A 318 1.70 21.16 -20.45
N ALA A 319 1.54 19.92 -19.98
CA ALA A 319 0.27 19.20 -20.01
C ALA A 319 -0.79 19.84 -19.10
N THR A 320 -0.39 20.40 -17.96
CA THR A 320 -1.27 21.17 -17.06
C THR A 320 -1.43 22.65 -17.46
N ARG A 321 -0.84 23.06 -18.58
CA ARG A 321 -0.84 24.43 -19.13
C ARG A 321 -0.12 25.47 -18.28
N ASP A 322 0.76 25.05 -17.37
CA ASP A 322 1.68 25.93 -16.66
C ASP A 322 2.93 26.19 -17.52
N TYR A 323 2.74 26.95 -18.59
CA TYR A 323 3.80 27.18 -19.58
C TYR A 323 4.96 28.03 -19.04
N ASP A 324 4.70 28.92 -18.09
CA ASP A 324 5.74 29.77 -17.50
C ASP A 324 6.71 28.93 -16.66
N GLN A 325 6.20 28.05 -15.79
CA GLN A 325 7.06 27.12 -15.06
C GLN A 325 7.73 26.09 -15.99
N ALA A 326 7.03 25.61 -17.02
CA ALA A 326 7.63 24.70 -18.01
C ALA A 326 8.83 25.36 -18.71
N LEU A 327 8.70 26.63 -19.12
CA LEU A 327 9.78 27.38 -19.75
C LEU A 327 10.96 27.59 -18.80
N ALA A 328 10.70 27.94 -17.53
CA ALA A 328 11.76 28.13 -16.53
C ALA A 328 12.59 26.84 -16.33
N ASN A 329 11.93 25.68 -16.22
CA ASN A 329 12.61 24.38 -16.09
C ASN A 329 13.46 24.07 -17.34
N LEU A 330 12.93 24.31 -18.55
CA LEU A 330 13.67 24.07 -19.79
C LEU A 330 14.84 25.03 -19.99
N GLN A 331 14.72 26.28 -19.57
CA GLN A 331 15.82 27.25 -19.61
C GLN A 331 16.94 26.87 -18.64
N GLN A 332 16.59 26.40 -17.43
CA GLN A 332 17.57 25.83 -16.51
C GLN A 332 18.24 24.61 -17.15
N ALA A 333 17.48 23.69 -17.74
CA ALA A 333 18.04 22.52 -18.41
C ALA A 333 18.97 22.91 -19.57
N GLN A 334 18.61 23.94 -20.34
CA GLN A 334 19.41 24.48 -21.44
C GLN A 334 20.72 25.12 -20.95
N SER A 335 20.72 25.80 -19.80
CA SER A 335 21.95 26.34 -19.21
C SER A 335 22.95 25.26 -18.80
N ILE A 336 22.44 24.09 -18.40
CA ILE A 336 23.26 22.93 -17.98
C ILE A 336 23.73 22.14 -19.21
N ALA A 337 22.85 21.94 -20.19
CA ALA A 337 23.13 21.18 -21.42
C ALA A 337 22.82 22.01 -22.68
N PRO A 338 23.64 23.04 -23.00
CA PRO A 338 23.35 23.98 -24.08
C PRO A 338 23.34 23.37 -25.48
N GLN A 339 23.97 22.20 -25.66
CA GLN A 339 24.04 21.49 -26.94
C GLN A 339 22.92 20.46 -27.15
N ASP A 340 22.04 20.27 -26.16
CA ASP A 340 20.95 19.32 -26.27
C ASP A 340 19.84 19.88 -27.20
N LYS A 341 19.76 19.32 -28.41
CA LYS A 341 18.79 19.73 -29.42
C LYS A 341 17.34 19.51 -28.98
N ALA A 342 17.06 18.47 -28.19
CA ALA A 342 15.69 18.20 -27.72
C ALA A 342 15.22 19.30 -26.77
N ILE A 343 16.09 19.74 -25.85
CA ILE A 343 15.79 20.87 -24.95
C ILE A 343 15.62 22.16 -25.75
N GLN A 344 16.51 22.45 -26.70
CA GLN A 344 16.42 23.66 -27.55
C GLN A 344 15.09 23.74 -28.31
N MET A 345 14.67 22.64 -28.95
CA MET A 345 13.41 22.57 -29.68
C MET A 345 12.21 22.76 -28.75
N GLU A 346 12.24 22.12 -27.57
CA GLU A 346 11.15 22.21 -26.60
C GLU A 346 11.00 23.64 -26.05
N VAL A 347 12.11 24.34 -25.76
CA VAL A 347 12.09 25.75 -25.36
C VAL A 347 11.35 26.61 -26.40
N GLN A 348 11.64 26.44 -27.69
CA GLN A 348 10.98 27.20 -28.76
C GLN A 348 9.50 26.87 -28.86
N LYS A 349 9.14 25.59 -28.72
CA LYS A 349 7.75 25.13 -28.71
C LYS A 349 6.96 25.76 -27.57
N ILE A 350 7.49 25.77 -26.34
CA ILE A 350 6.81 26.39 -25.19
C ILE A 350 6.70 27.91 -25.35
N LYS A 351 7.74 28.60 -25.84
CA LYS A 351 7.68 30.04 -26.14
C LYS A 351 6.55 30.37 -27.12
N GLN A 352 6.38 29.55 -28.17
CA GLN A 352 5.29 29.73 -29.12
C GLN A 352 3.91 29.50 -28.47
N LYS A 353 3.78 28.51 -27.57
CA LYS A 353 2.53 28.28 -26.82
C LYS A 353 2.16 29.47 -25.93
N ILE A 354 3.12 30.03 -25.20
CA ILE A 354 2.92 31.23 -24.37
C ILE A 354 2.45 32.41 -25.23
N LYS A 355 3.10 32.65 -26.38
CA LYS A 355 2.71 33.70 -27.32
C LYS A 355 1.25 33.51 -27.79
N ASN A 356 0.91 32.30 -28.24
CA ASN A 356 -0.43 31.98 -28.72
C ASN A 356 -1.50 32.15 -27.62
N GLN A 357 -1.18 31.81 -26.36
CA GLN A 357 -2.09 31.99 -25.24
C GLN A 357 -2.36 33.48 -24.98
N LYS A 358 -1.32 34.31 -24.92
CA LYS A 358 -1.46 35.77 -24.73
C LYS A 358 -2.27 36.42 -25.85
N GLU A 359 -2.07 35.99 -27.10
CA GLU A 359 -2.85 36.47 -28.24
C GLU A 359 -4.35 36.11 -28.11
N LYS A 360 -4.66 34.89 -27.66
CA LYS A 360 -6.04 34.45 -27.41
C LYS A 360 -6.70 35.22 -26.26
N GLU A 361 -5.98 35.43 -25.15
CA GLU A 361 -6.47 36.22 -24.01
C GLU A 361 -6.76 37.65 -24.44
N LYS A 362 -5.83 38.29 -25.17
CA LYS A 362 -6.02 39.65 -25.71
C LYS A 362 -7.24 39.73 -26.63
N ALA A 363 -7.44 38.74 -27.50
CA ALA A 363 -8.60 38.69 -28.39
C ALA A 363 -9.92 38.48 -27.62
N ALA A 364 -9.91 37.67 -26.55
CA ALA A 364 -11.08 37.47 -25.69
C ALA A 364 -11.45 38.75 -24.94
N TYR A 365 -10.46 39.45 -24.35
CA TYR A 365 -10.69 40.75 -23.70
C TYR A 365 -11.25 41.79 -24.68
N ALA A 366 -10.68 41.89 -25.89
CA ALA A 366 -11.16 42.83 -26.90
C ALA A 366 -12.64 42.58 -27.28
N LYS A 367 -13.10 41.33 -27.26
CA LYS A 367 -14.50 40.97 -27.52
C LYS A 367 -15.44 41.21 -26.34
N MET A 368 -14.93 41.28 -25.11
CA MET A 368 -15.76 41.55 -23.91
C MET A 368 -16.07 43.05 -23.75
N PHE A 369 -15.28 43.93 -24.37
CA PHE A 369 -15.42 45.39 -24.29
C PHE A 369 -15.82 46.05 -25.62
N ALA A 370 -16.14 45.23 -26.64
CA ALA A 370 -16.73 45.64 -27.91
C ALA A 370 -18.19 45.18 -27.93
#